data_AF-A0A2V7F062-F1
#
_entry.id   AF-A0A2V7F062-F1
#
_cell.length_a   1.000
_cell.length_b   1.000
_cell.length_c   1.000
_cell.angle_alpha   90.00
_cell.angle_beta   90.00
_cell.angle_gamma   90.00
#
_symmetry.space_group_name_H-M   'P 1'
#
loop_
_entity.id
_entity.type
_entity.pdbx_description
1 polymer ?
#
loop_
_entity_poly.entity_id
_entity_poly.type
_entity_poly.pdbx_seq_one_letter_code
_entity_poly.pdbx_strand_id
1 'polypeptide(L)' 'MAKRYRLGPDQIRPLARGRGSCLASDHITVDGRPVGFMYREEPDTEFDSGWRFLSGLE' A
#
# COMPACT_ATOMS: atom_id res chain seq x y z
N MET A 1 -8.97 15.81 11.58
CA MET A 1 -9.26 15.68 10.13
C MET A 1 -9.08 14.22 9.76
N ALA A 2 -10.05 13.59 9.08
CA ALA A 2 -9.89 12.22 8.60
C ALA A 2 -8.99 12.20 7.36
N LYS A 3 -8.17 11.15 7.22
CA LYS A 3 -7.32 10.94 6.05
C LYS A 3 -8.19 10.73 4.81
N ARG A 4 -7.90 11.44 3.71
CA ARG A 4 -8.63 11.32 2.44
C ARG A 4 -7.80 10.52 1.45
N TYR A 5 -8.23 9.31 1.13
CA TYR A 5 -7.59 8.47 0.13
C TYR A 5 -7.93 8.93 -1.29
N ARG A 6 -7.03 8.68 -2.24
CA ARG A 6 -7.24 8.95 -3.67
C ARG A 6 -8.31 8.05 -4.28
N LEU A 7 -8.33 6.78 -3.87
CA LEU A 7 -9.30 5.79 -4.33
C LEU A 7 -10.23 5.44 -3.17
N GLY A 8 -11.54 5.45 -3.44
CA GLY A 8 -12.53 4.87 -2.56
C GLY A 8 -12.51 3.34 -2.60
N PRO A 9 -13.12 2.66 -1.61
CA PRO A 9 -13.15 1.20 -1.53
C PRO A 9 -13.76 0.55 -2.78
N ASP A 10 -14.81 1.14 -3.35
CA ASP A 10 -15.48 0.64 -4.56
C ASP A 10 -14.63 0.74 -5.83
N GLN A 11 -13.56 1.54 -5.81
CA GLN A 11 -12.62 1.70 -6.92
C GLN A 11 -11.46 0.69 -6.84
N ILE A 12 -11.29 -0.01 -5.72
CA ILE A 12 -10.21 -0.97 -5.51
C ILE A 12 -10.59 -2.31 -6.15
N ARG A 13 -9.87 -2.66 -7.23
CA ARG A 13 -10.06 -3.94 -7.92
C ARG A 13 -9.26 -5.05 -7.22
N PRO A 14 -9.83 -6.25 -7.05
CA PRO A 14 -9.18 -7.31 -6.30
C PRO A 14 -8.21 -8.11 -7.18
N LEU A 15 -7.08 -7.48 -7.55
CA LEU A 15 -6.10 -8.00 -8.50
C LEU A 15 -5.13 -9.04 -7.91
N ALA A 16 -4.84 -8.98 -6.61
CA ALA A 16 -3.84 -9.81 -5.94
C ALA A 16 -4.40 -10.45 -4.66
N ARG A 17 -5.42 -11.31 -4.81
CA ARG A 17 -6.05 -12.00 -3.67
C ARG A 17 -5.11 -13.04 -3.06
N GLY A 18 -5.25 -13.29 -1.75
CA GLY A 18 -4.52 -14.35 -1.04
C GLY A 18 -3.04 -14.04 -0.77
N ARG A 19 -2.65 -12.76 -0.79
CA ARG A 19 -1.26 -12.32 -0.57
C ARG A 19 -1.03 -11.62 0.77
N GLY A 20 -2.02 -11.57 1.65
CA GLY A 20 -1.94 -10.82 2.91
C GLY A 20 -2.11 -9.32 2.72
N SER A 21 -1.84 -8.56 3.78
CA SER A 21 -1.76 -7.10 3.79
C SER A 21 -0.33 -6.63 3.49
N CYS A 22 -0.17 -5.33 3.25
CA CYS A 22 1.11 -4.69 3.02
C CYS A 22 1.04 -3.25 3.52
N LEU A 23 2.20 -2.61 3.63
CA LEU A 23 2.28 -1.15 3.81
C LEU A 23 2.37 -0.49 2.44
N ALA A 24 1.55 0.54 2.24
CA ALA A 24 1.65 1.45 1.10
C ALA A 24 1.66 2.89 1.60
N SER A 25 2.65 3.69 1.19
CA SER A 25 2.81 5.07 1.68
C SER A 25 1.69 6.00 1.24
N ASP A 26 1.63 7.16 1.88
CA ASP A 26 0.63 8.20 1.61
C ASP A 26 0.85 8.86 0.26
N HIS A 27 2.11 8.96 -0.17
CA HIS A 27 2.44 9.33 -1.54
C HIS A 27 1.70 8.45 -2.57
N ILE A 28 1.48 7.17 -2.29
CA ILE A 28 0.70 6.28 -3.17
C ILE A 28 -0.80 6.41 -2.90
N THR A 29 -1.22 6.25 -1.63
CA THR A 29 -2.64 6.06 -1.26
C THR A 29 -3.43 7.37 -1.15
N VAL A 30 -2.75 8.50 -0.97
CA VAL A 30 -3.32 9.85 -0.82
C VAL A 30 -2.97 10.71 -2.04
N ASP A 31 -1.68 10.88 -2.36
CA ASP A 31 -1.27 11.75 -3.49
C ASP A 31 -1.44 11.07 -4.84
N GLY A 32 -1.45 9.74 -4.88
CA GLY A 32 -1.60 8.99 -6.13
C GLY A 32 -0.35 8.85 -6.96
N ARG A 33 0.82 8.99 -6.35
CA ARG A 33 2.09 8.73 -7.03
C ARG A 33 2.18 7.23 -7.38
N PRO A 34 2.87 6.89 -8.48
CA PRO A 34 3.17 5.50 -8.79
C PRO A 34 4.09 4.89 -7.72
N VAL A 35 4.10 3.56 -7.64
CA VAL A 35 5.12 2.82 -6.89
C VAL A 35 6.46 3.02 -7.60
N GLY A 36 7.42 3.62 -6.90
CA GLY A 36 8.78 3.86 -7.41
C GLY A 36 9.81 2.93 -6.78
N PHE A 37 9.53 2.43 -5.58
CA PHE A 37 10.40 1.53 -4.85
C PHE A 37 9.58 0.54 -4.02
N MET A 38 10.05 -0.69 -3.92
CA MET A 38 9.45 -1.71 -3.07
C MET A 38 10.52 -2.63 -2.48
N TYR A 39 10.30 -3.06 -1.26
CA TYR A 39 11.13 -4.04 -0.58
C TYR A 39 10.28 -4.90 0.34
N ARG A 40 10.92 -5.91 0.94
CA ARG A 40 10.30 -6.81 1.90
C ARG A 40 11.07 -6.77 3.21
N GLU A 41 10.34 -6.71 4.32
CA GLU A 41 10.89 -6.85 5.67
C GLU A 41 10.18 -7.98 6.42
N GLU A 42 10.61 -8.23 7.66
CA GLU A 42 9.95 -9.20 8.55
C GLU A 42 8.49 -8.78 8.76
N PRO A 43 7.51 -9.67 8.52
CA PRO A 43 6.11 -9.36 8.76
C PRO A 43 5.81 -9.01 10.21
N ASP A 44 5.03 -7.95 10.44
CA ASP A 44 4.61 -7.56 11.79
C ASP A 44 3.50 -8.48 12.36
N THR A 45 2.74 -9.16 11.49
CA THR A 45 1.62 -10.03 11.87
C THR A 45 1.49 -11.21 10.91
N GLU A 46 0.71 -12.23 11.27
CA GLU A 46 0.40 -13.38 10.40
C GLU A 46 -0.28 -12.99 9.08
N PHE A 47 -0.95 -11.83 9.07
CA PHE A 47 -1.65 -11.33 7.89
C PHE A 47 -0.78 -10.37 7.06
N ASP A 48 0.30 -9.84 7.64
CA ASP A 48 1.23 -8.97 6.92
C ASP A 48 2.11 -9.79 6.00
N SER A 49 2.22 -9.37 4.75
CA SER A 49 3.08 -10.02 3.78
C SER A 49 4.55 -9.64 3.94
N GLY A 50 4.84 -8.58 4.70
CA GLY A 50 6.14 -7.94 4.82
C GLY A 50 6.46 -7.01 3.64
N TRP A 51 5.57 -6.90 2.64
CA TRP A 51 5.79 -5.98 1.52
C TRP A 51 5.57 -4.53 1.94
N ARG A 52 6.46 -3.67 1.46
CA ARG A 52 6.45 -2.23 1.66
C ARG A 52 6.55 -1.53 0.31
N PHE A 53 5.56 -0.70 -0.01
CA PHE A 53 5.47 0.03 -1.27
C PHE A 53 5.60 1.53 -1.03
N LEU A 54 6.56 2.16 -1.71
CA LEU A 54 6.90 3.58 -1.57
C LEU A 54 6.94 4.24 -2.95
N SER A 55 6.77 5.56 -3.01
CA SER A 55 6.96 6.29 -4.26
C SER A 55 8.44 6.54 -4.60
N GLY A 56 9.34 6.29 -3.64
CA GLY A 56 10.78 6.59 -3.76
C GLY A 56 11.13 8.07 -3.59
N LEU A 57 10.20 8.88 -3.08
CA LEU A 57 10.37 10.33 -2.83
C LEU A 57 9.98 10.70 -1.40
N GLU A 58 9.93 9.70 -0.52
CA GLU A 58 9.62 9.86 0.91
C GLU A 58 10.64 10.74 1.62
#